data_AF-A0A7C3G883-F1
#
_entry.id   AF-A0A7C3G883-F1
#
_cell.length_a   1.000
_cell.length_b   1.000
_cell.length_c   1.000
_cell.angle_alpha   90.00
_cell.angle_beta   90.00
_cell.angle_gamma   90.00
#
_symmetry.space_group_name_H-M   'P 1'
#
loop_
_entity.id
_entity.type
_entity.pdbx_description
1 polymer ?
#
loop_
_entity_poly.entity_id
_entity_poly.type
_entity_poly.pdbx_seq_one_letter_code
_entity_poly.pdbx_strand_id
1 'polypeptide(L)'
;MSIYVHFIHSCVIGHRAPTGETDAHGNPIYAWVDGDAVDCRLVSRQMRDAQGVAADATAAGKYRLLLPEGTTIDVGDRVTVFDEGGSAMPQRFEVNGVLPRRARTQHHVAALVEAVG
;
A
#
# COMPACT_ATOMS: atom_id res chain seq x y z
N MET A 1 23.09 -14.15 -2.27
CA MET A 1 22.87 -12.69 -2.22
C MET A 1 21.43 -12.46 -1.80
N SER A 2 21.23 -11.83 -0.65
CA SER A 2 19.93 -11.78 0.04
C SER A 2 18.95 -10.84 -0.67
N ILE A 3 17.73 -11.32 -0.91
CA ILE A 3 16.67 -10.61 -1.63
C ILE A 3 16.16 -9.39 -0.84
N TYR A 4 16.52 -9.30 0.45
CA TYR A 4 16.19 -8.24 1.39
C TYR A 4 16.96 -6.92 1.17
N VAL A 5 18.03 -6.91 0.38
CA VAL A 5 18.82 -5.68 0.12
C VAL A 5 18.03 -4.63 -0.70
N HIS A 6 16.84 -4.98 -1.19
CA HIS A 6 15.99 -4.09 -1.96
C HIS A 6 14.87 -3.43 -1.17
N PHE A 7 14.62 -3.82 0.08
CA PHE A 7 13.64 -3.17 0.95
C PHE A 7 14.38 -2.18 1.84
N ILE A 8 14.18 -0.89 1.58
CA ILE A 8 14.89 0.20 2.25
C ILE A 8 13.97 0.99 3.20
N HIS A 9 12.67 0.73 3.14
CA HIS A 9 11.67 1.37 3.99
C HIS A 9 11.08 0.33 4.93
N SER A 10 10.48 0.80 6.02
CA SER A 10 9.52 -0.01 6.78
C SER A 10 8.11 0.51 6.50
N CYS A 11 7.10 -0.33 6.55
CA CYS A 11 5.71 0.12 6.50
C CYS A 11 4.81 -0.70 7.39
N VAL A 12 3.74 -0.04 7.84
CA VAL A 12 2.65 -0.64 8.59
C VAL A 12 1.42 -0.64 7.70
N ILE A 13 0.80 -1.82 7.59
CA ILE A 13 -0.43 -2.02 6.81
C ILE A 13 -1.60 -2.03 7.78
N GLY A 14 -2.52 -1.09 7.59
CA GLY A 14 -3.76 -0.99 8.33
C GLY A 14 -4.88 -1.64 7.54
N HIS A 15 -5.42 -2.74 8.07
CA HIS A 15 -6.55 -3.44 7.50
C HIS A 15 -7.86 -2.94 8.07
N ARG A 16 -8.91 -2.92 7.25
CA ARG A 16 -10.25 -2.58 7.72
C ARG A 16 -10.94 -3.83 8.27
N ALA A 17 -11.11 -3.89 9.58
CA ALA A 17 -11.74 -5.03 10.25
C ALA A 17 -13.04 -4.61 10.96
N PRO A 18 -14.07 -5.48 10.98
CA PRO A 18 -15.25 -5.25 11.80
C PRO A 18 -14.86 -5.29 13.29
N THR A 19 -15.35 -4.35 14.08
CA THR A 19 -15.05 -4.28 15.53
C THR A 19 -15.78 -5.33 16.35
N GLY A 20 -16.71 -6.07 15.73
CA GLY A 20 -17.67 -6.92 16.43
C GLY A 20 -18.85 -6.14 17.04
N GLU A 21 -18.84 -4.81 16.92
CA GLU A 21 -19.95 -3.93 17.30
C GLU A 21 -20.81 -3.61 16.08
N THR A 22 -22.09 -3.30 16.34
CA THR A 22 -23.03 -2.86 15.33
C THR A 22 -23.58 -1.47 15.67
N ASP A 23 -23.84 -0.65 14.65
CA ASP A 23 -24.49 0.64 14.81
C ASP A 23 -25.97 0.49 15.25
N ALA A 24 -26.66 1.62 15.44
CA ALA A 24 -28.07 1.66 15.80
C ALA A 24 -29.01 1.03 14.76
N HIS A 25 -28.51 0.71 13.57
CA HIS A 25 -29.23 0.09 12.47
C HIS A 25 -28.80 -1.37 12.21
N GLY A 26 -27.93 -1.93 13.05
CA GLY A 26 -27.43 -3.29 12.92
C GLY A 26 -26.33 -3.47 11.87
N ASN A 27 -25.76 -2.39 11.32
CA ASN A 27 -24.62 -2.49 10.42
C ASN A 27 -23.33 -2.69 11.24
N PRO A 28 -22.40 -3.54 10.79
CA PRO A 28 -21.13 -3.70 11.46
C PRO A 28 -20.33 -2.40 11.45
N ILE A 29 -19.80 -2.03 12.60
CA ILE A 29 -18.86 -0.92 12.73
C ILE A 29 -17.49 -1.44 12.31
N TYR A 30 -16.79 -0.66 11.49
CA TYR A 30 -15.44 -1.00 11.02
C TYR A 30 -14.42 -0.07 11.65
N ALA A 31 -13.31 -0.63 12.10
CA ALA A 31 -12.14 0.09 12.54
C ALA A 31 -10.92 -0.27 11.70
N TRP A 32 -9.92 0.60 11.75
CA TRP A 32 -8.60 0.32 11.21
C TRP A 32 -7.79 -0.42 12.25
N VAL A 33 -7.23 -1.56 11.86
CA VAL A 33 -6.34 -2.35 12.68
C VAL A 33 -4.99 -2.35 11.99
N ASP A 34 -4.02 -1.69 12.62
CA ASP A 34 -2.66 -1.65 12.15
C ASP A 34 -1.98 -3.00 12.45
N GLY A 35 -1.36 -3.58 11.42
CA GLY A 35 -0.55 -4.78 11.54
C GLY A 35 0.88 -4.48 12.01
N ASP A 36 1.72 -5.51 11.98
CA ASP A 36 3.13 -5.37 12.28
C ASP A 36 3.88 -4.56 11.21
N ALA A 37 4.96 -3.89 11.63
CA ALA A 37 5.87 -3.24 10.71
C ALA A 37 6.58 -4.28 9.84
N VAL A 38 6.49 -4.12 8.52
CA VAL A 38 7.12 -4.98 7.53
C VAL A 38 8.13 -4.20 6.71
N ASP A 39 9.21 -4.87 6.30
CA ASP A 39 10.15 -4.30 5.33
C ASP A 39 9.42 -4.04 4.02
N CYS A 40 9.68 -2.92 3.38
CA CYS A 40 9.06 -2.63 2.09
C CYS A 40 9.86 -1.64 1.26
N ARG A 41 9.37 -1.40 0.04
CA ARG A 41 9.94 -0.38 -0.83
C ARG A 41 8.84 0.34 -1.58
N LEU A 42 8.71 1.62 -1.29
CA LEU A 42 7.91 2.53 -2.10
C LEU A 42 8.73 2.94 -3.34
N VAL A 43 8.17 2.66 -4.52
CA VAL A 43 8.72 3.06 -5.81
C VAL A 43 7.79 4.12 -6.40
N SER A 44 8.27 5.37 -6.47
CA SER A 44 7.57 6.42 -7.19
C SER A 44 7.64 6.12 -8.68
N ARG A 45 6.49 5.87 -9.31
CA ARG A 45 6.41 5.86 -10.76
C ARG A 45 5.96 7.24 -11.17
N GLN A 46 6.88 8.09 -11.63
CA GLN A 46 6.49 9.17 -12.53
C GLN A 46 5.93 8.49 -13.78
N MET A 47 4.60 8.30 -13.86
CA MET A 47 3.98 8.13 -15.17
C MET A 47 4.30 9.43 -15.89
N ARG A 48 5.17 9.37 -16.91
CA ARG A 48 5.22 10.43 -17.91
C ARG A 48 3.78 10.59 -18.36
N ASP A 49 3.23 11.79 -18.16
CA ASP A 49 1.93 12.15 -18.69
C ASP A 49 1.90 11.72 -20.15
N ALA A 50 1.16 10.65 -20.43
CA ALA A 50 0.88 10.27 -21.80
C ALA A 50 -0.10 11.34 -22.29
N GLN A 51 0.47 12.41 -22.82
CA GLN A 51 -0.23 13.50 -23.47
C GLN A 51 -1.20 12.90 -24.50
N GLY A 52 -2.48 12.97 -24.18
CA GLY A 52 -3.55 12.89 -25.19
C GLY A 52 -4.40 11.63 -25.18
N VAL A 53 -5.06 11.28 -24.07
CA VAL A 53 -6.44 10.74 -24.10
C VAL A 53 -7.13 11.08 -22.76
N ALA A 54 -8.22 11.87 -22.81
CA ALA A 54 -9.20 12.12 -21.74
C ALA A 54 -8.66 12.66 -20.39
N ALA A 55 -8.67 13.98 -20.27
CA ALA A 55 -8.29 14.75 -19.08
C ALA A 55 -9.37 14.78 -17.99
N ASP A 56 -9.77 13.63 -17.43
CA ASP A 56 -10.69 13.60 -16.28
C ASP A 56 -10.50 12.45 -15.27
N ALA A 57 -9.34 11.78 -15.29
CA ALA A 57 -8.98 10.81 -14.27
C ALA A 57 -7.67 11.23 -13.60
N THR A 58 -7.80 12.05 -12.56
CA THR A 58 -6.93 12.13 -11.37
C THR A 58 -5.49 11.68 -11.61
N ALA A 59 -4.62 12.63 -11.97
CA ALA A 59 -3.17 12.46 -11.91
C ALA A 59 -2.68 12.43 -10.45
N ALA A 60 -3.34 11.67 -9.59
CA ALA A 60 -2.80 11.30 -8.30
C ALA A 60 -1.69 10.29 -8.54
N GLY A 61 -0.48 10.61 -8.08
CA GLY A 61 0.72 9.81 -8.33
C GLY A 61 0.49 8.37 -7.90
N LYS A 62 0.44 7.44 -8.86
CA LYS A 62 0.35 6.01 -8.58
C LYS A 62 1.73 5.50 -8.18
N TYR A 63 1.95 5.32 -6.90
CA TYR A 63 3.15 4.69 -6.36
C TYR A 63 3.02 3.17 -6.46
N ARG A 64 4.15 2.47 -6.57
CA ARG A 64 4.19 1.01 -6.44
C ARG A 64 4.88 0.65 -5.15
N LEU A 65 4.17 -0.03 -4.25
CA LEU A 65 4.72 -0.60 -3.04
C LEU A 65 5.17 -2.03 -3.31
N LEU A 66 6.39 -2.35 -2.94
CA LEU A 66 6.92 -3.72 -2.95
C LEU A 66 6.99 -4.21 -1.52
N LEU A 67 6.42 -5.40 -1.28
CA LEU A 67 6.37 -6.06 0.01
C LEU A 67 7.00 -7.46 -0.08
N PRO A 68 7.50 -8.02 1.03
CA PRO A 68 7.92 -9.41 1.11
C PRO A 68 6.84 -10.37 0.61
N GLU A 69 7.28 -11.52 0.12
CA GLU A 69 6.37 -12.62 -0.15
C GLU A 69 5.64 -13.06 1.13
N GLY A 70 4.33 -13.27 1.03
CA GLY A 70 3.49 -13.69 2.15
C GLY A 70 2.92 -12.55 2.98
N THR A 71 3.30 -11.28 2.71
CA THR A 71 2.62 -10.14 3.33
C THR A 71 1.17 -10.06 2.85
N THR A 72 0.23 -10.06 3.79
CA THR A 72 -1.19 -9.83 3.53
C THR A 72 -1.40 -8.36 3.20
N ILE A 73 -2.03 -8.10 2.06
CA ILE A 73 -2.40 -6.76 1.61
C ILE A 73 -3.59 -6.89 0.68
N ASP A 74 -4.60 -6.05 0.93
CA ASP A 74 -5.85 -6.02 0.20
C ASP A 74 -6.14 -4.61 -0.35
N VAL A 75 -7.02 -4.55 -1.35
CA VAL A 75 -7.47 -3.28 -1.92
C VAL A 75 -8.31 -2.53 -0.88
N GLY A 76 -8.01 -1.25 -0.70
CA GLY A 76 -8.60 -0.39 0.33
C GLY A 76 -7.82 -0.36 1.65
N ASP A 77 -6.74 -1.16 1.80
CA ASP A 77 -5.88 -1.06 2.97
C ASP A 77 -5.14 0.28 3.02
N ARG A 78 -4.83 0.72 4.24
CA ARG A 78 -3.97 1.88 4.48
C ARG A 78 -2.53 1.45 4.67
N VAL A 79 -1.61 2.23 4.15
CA VAL A 79 -0.18 1.99 4.29
C VAL A 79 0.47 3.25 4.84
N THR A 80 1.13 3.07 5.98
CA THR A 80 2.02 4.08 6.56
C THR A 80 3.45 3.66 6.26
N VAL A 81 4.19 4.48 5.51
CA VAL A 81 5.58 4.20 5.16
C VAL A 81 6.50 5.01 6.08
N PHE A 82 7.55 4.37 6.56
CA PHE A 82 8.62 4.94 7.36
C PHE A 82 9.90 4.98 6.53
N ASP A 83 10.63 6.09 6.60
CA ASP A 83 11.91 6.24 5.94
C ASP A 83 13.02 5.39 6.59
N GLU A 84 14.21 5.38 5.99
CA GLU A 84 15.40 4.67 6.52
C GLU A 84 15.78 5.14 7.93
N GLY A 85 15.38 6.36 8.33
CA GLY A 85 15.57 6.91 9.66
C GLY A 85 14.47 6.55 10.66
N GLY A 86 13.48 5.75 10.25
CA GLY A 86 12.33 5.35 11.07
C GLY A 86 11.27 6.46 11.24
N SER A 87 11.38 7.56 10.51
CA SER A 87 10.38 8.64 10.53
C SER A 87 9.23 8.32 9.60
N ALA A 88 8.00 8.45 10.09
CA ALA A 88 6.81 8.27 9.27
C ALA A 88 6.78 9.33 8.16
N MET A 89 6.57 8.90 6.93
CA MET A 89 6.31 9.80 5.83
C MET A 89 5.02 10.60 6.13
N PRO A 90 4.98 11.89 5.80
CA PRO A 90 3.81 12.74 6.10
C PRO A 90 2.58 12.35 5.28
N GLN A 91 2.77 11.63 4.17
CA GLN A 91 1.69 11.15 3.31
C GLN A 91 1.21 9.78 3.78
N ARG A 92 -0.12 9.63 3.85
CA ARG A 92 -0.75 8.32 3.99
C ARG A 92 -0.99 7.75 2.61
N PHE A 93 -0.84 6.44 2.47
CA PHE A 93 -1.09 5.76 1.21
C PHE A 93 -2.29 4.82 1.35
N GLU A 94 -3.09 4.70 0.30
CA GLU A 94 -4.17 3.71 0.20
C GLU A 94 -3.90 2.75 -0.94
N VAL A 95 -4.19 1.47 -0.73
CA VAL A 95 -3.99 0.42 -1.72
C VAL A 95 -5.12 0.42 -2.73
N ASN A 96 -4.82 0.86 -3.95
CA ASN A 96 -5.79 0.88 -5.05
C ASN A 96 -5.81 -0.41 -5.86
N GLY A 97 -4.79 -1.25 -5.75
CA GLY A 97 -4.75 -2.51 -6.47
C GLY A 97 -3.58 -3.40 -6.08
N VAL A 98 -3.83 -4.68 -5.87
CA VAL A 98 -2.77 -5.66 -5.65
C VAL A 98 -2.45 -6.33 -6.98
N LEU A 99 -1.20 -6.22 -7.43
CA LEU A 99 -0.78 -6.79 -8.70
C LEU A 99 -0.53 -8.29 -8.53
N PRO A 100 -1.10 -9.13 -9.43
CA PRO A 100 -0.84 -10.56 -9.39
C PRO A 100 0.66 -10.81 -9.62
N ARG A 101 1.21 -11.74 -8.85
CA ARG A 101 2.60 -12.18 -8.95
C ARG A 101 2.87 -12.66 -10.38
N ARG A 102 3.71 -11.94 -11.13
CA ARG A 102 3.92 -12.20 -12.57
C ARG A 102 4.82 -13.40 -12.83
N ALA A 103 5.65 -13.81 -11.87
CA ALA A 103 6.49 -15.00 -11.95
C ALA A 103 6.74 -15.61 -10.57
N ARG A 104 6.82 -16.96 -10.48
CA ARG A 104 7.14 -17.68 -9.24
C ARG A 104 8.52 -17.33 -8.65
N THR A 105 9.41 -16.73 -9.45
CA THR A 105 10.73 -16.24 -9.02
C THR A 105 10.72 -14.84 -8.42
N GLN A 106 9.58 -14.12 -8.47
CA GLN A 106 9.44 -12.83 -7.78
C GLN A 106 9.12 -13.10 -6.32
N HIS A 107 10.07 -12.87 -5.41
CA HIS A 107 9.91 -13.01 -3.96
C HIS A 107 9.27 -11.78 -3.29
N HIS A 108 8.42 -11.06 -4.03
CA HIS A 108 7.75 -9.87 -3.54
C HIS A 108 6.32 -9.77 -4.05
N VAL A 109 5.46 -9.17 -3.25
CA VAL A 109 4.13 -8.71 -3.64
C VAL A 109 4.25 -7.26 -4.08
N ALA A 110 3.56 -6.91 -5.17
CA ALA A 110 3.53 -5.54 -5.66
C ALA A 110 2.11 -4.98 -5.51
N ALA A 111 1.96 -3.90 -4.75
CA ALA A 111 0.71 -3.16 -4.65
C ALA A 111 0.85 -1.81 -5.36
N LEU A 112 -0.24 -1.34 -5.95
CA LEU A 112 -0.42 0.02 -6.42
C LEU A 112 -1.03 0.81 -5.27
N VAL A 113 -0.34 1.85 -4.84
CA VAL A 113 -0.79 2.70 -3.75
C VAL A 113 -0.85 4.15 -4.21
N GLU A 114 -1.78 4.90 -3.64
CA GLU A 114 -2.02 6.31 -3.96
C GLU A 114 -1.90 7.13 -2.69
N ALA A 115 -1.27 8.31 -2.80
CA ALA A 115 -1.17 9.21 -1.65
C ALA A 115 -2.54 9.86 -1.40
N VAL A 116 -3.06 9.66 -0.19
CA VAL A 116 -4.30 10.29 0.28
C VAL A 116 -3.90 11.43 1.21
N GLY A 117 -4.17 12.66 0.77
CA GLY A 117 -3.90 13.92 1.48
C GLY A 117 -5.13 14.46 2.20
#